data_AF-X0RVF7-F1
#
_entry.id   AF-X0RVF7-F1
#
_cell.length_a   1.000
_cell.length_b   1.000
_cell.length_c   1.000
_cell.angle_alpha   90.00
_cell.angle_beta   90.00
_cell.angle_gamma   90.00
#
_symmetry.space_group_name_H-M   'P 1'
#
loop_
_entity.id
_entity.type
_entity.pdbx_description
1 polymer ?
#
loop_
_entity_poly.entity_id
_entity_poly.type
_entity_poly.pdbx_seq_one_letter_code
_entity_poly.pdbx_strand_id
1 'polypeptide(L)'
;MAITEWDDYLIHQIPDTIDTVVGSDPHWMDRFFFGCHNTEGTLHLMAGLGTYPNVNVMDGFVCVRRNDVQRNIRLSRHLQADRANTEIGPLSFKVLEPLKRWGIYLGDNDHDIGCSIEFNGRVAP
;
A
#
# COMPACT_ATOMS: atom_id res chain seq x y z
N MET A 1 -11.69 21.37 6.91
CA MET A 1 -12.06 19.96 6.70
C MET A 1 -11.27 19.16 7.73
N ALA A 2 -11.92 18.26 8.48
CA ALA A 2 -11.23 17.42 9.45
C ALA A 2 -10.92 16.07 8.81
N ILE A 3 -9.73 15.52 9.08
CA ILE A 3 -9.39 14.14 8.74
C ILE A 3 -9.91 13.20 9.84
N THR A 4 -10.29 12.00 9.45
CA THR A 4 -10.82 10.94 10.29
C THR A 4 -9.97 9.68 10.16
N GLU A 5 -10.19 8.70 11.04
CA GLU A 5 -9.51 7.41 10.95
C GLU A 5 -9.73 6.67 9.63
N TRP A 6 -10.82 6.97 8.92
CA TRP A 6 -11.18 6.30 7.66
C TRP A 6 -10.38 6.79 6.45
N ASP A 7 -9.79 7.98 6.54
CA ASP A 7 -8.96 8.55 5.46
C ASP A 7 -7.61 7.83 5.30
N ASP A 8 -7.24 6.97 6.25
CA ASP A 8 -6.12 6.05 6.13
C ASP A 8 -6.45 4.82 5.28
N TYR A 9 -7.72 4.55 4.94
CA TYR A 9 -8.10 3.34 4.22
C TYR A 9 -8.41 3.63 2.74
N LEU A 10 -8.28 2.61 1.88
CA LEU A 10 -8.55 2.75 0.43
C LEU A 10 -10.04 2.72 0.08
N ILE A 11 -10.89 3.19 0.99
CA ILE A 11 -12.37 3.15 0.87
C ILE A 11 -12.97 4.55 0.76
N HIS A 12 -12.25 5.51 0.18
CA HIS A 12 -12.79 6.85 -0.10
C HIS A 12 -14.10 6.73 -0.87
N GLN A 13 -15.14 7.34 -0.30
CA GLN A 13 -16.53 7.11 -0.66
C GLN A 13 -17.13 8.23 -1.51
N ILE A 14 -18.13 7.86 -2.28
CA ILE A 14 -19.09 8.74 -2.95
C ILE A 14 -20.49 8.45 -2.38
N PRO A 15 -21.54 9.19 -2.77
CA PRO A 15 -22.93 8.86 -2.43
C PRO A 15 -23.46 7.58 -3.11
N ASP A 16 -22.73 6.47 -2.98
CA ASP A 16 -23.01 5.15 -3.54
C ASP A 16 -22.44 4.06 -2.59
N THR A 17 -22.53 2.81 -3.01
CA THR A 17 -21.91 1.62 -2.40
C THR A 17 -20.38 1.71 -2.36
N ILE A 18 -19.75 1.05 -1.37
CA ILE A 18 -18.29 1.17 -1.11
C ILE A 18 -17.43 0.57 -2.25
N ASP A 19 -17.96 -0.41 -2.98
CA ASP A 19 -17.33 -1.01 -4.15
C ASP A 19 -17.36 -0.11 -5.39
N THR A 20 -18.20 0.93 -5.37
CA THR A 20 -18.34 1.90 -6.47
C THR A 20 -17.47 3.14 -6.25
N VAL A 21 -16.94 3.69 -7.34
CA VAL A 21 -16.11 4.90 -7.37
C VAL A 21 -16.67 5.93 -8.33
N VAL A 22 -16.14 7.16 -8.28
CA VAL A 22 -16.59 8.23 -9.17
C VAL A 22 -16.22 7.95 -10.62
N GLY A 23 -17.25 7.84 -11.47
CA GLY A 23 -17.09 7.65 -12.90
C GLY A 23 -16.52 6.29 -13.30
N SER A 24 -16.31 6.11 -14.60
CA SER A 24 -15.91 4.83 -15.21
C SER A 24 -14.49 4.85 -15.78
N ASP A 25 -13.65 5.81 -15.39
CA ASP A 25 -12.26 5.87 -15.88
C ASP A 25 -11.49 4.64 -15.37
N PRO A 26 -10.93 3.79 -16.25
CA PRO A 26 -10.16 2.62 -15.83
C PRO A 26 -8.90 2.99 -15.01
N HIS A 27 -8.44 4.24 -15.06
CA HIS A 27 -7.30 4.73 -14.28
C HIS A 27 -7.69 5.31 -12.92
N TRP A 28 -8.96 5.31 -12.54
CA TRP A 28 -9.34 5.69 -11.18
C TRP A 28 -8.60 4.79 -10.19
N MET A 29 -7.96 5.40 -9.18
CA MET A 29 -7.18 4.66 -8.20
C MET A 29 -7.15 5.31 -6.82
N ASP A 30 -6.98 4.47 -5.81
CA ASP A 30 -6.72 4.84 -4.43
C ASP A 30 -5.50 4.05 -3.93
N ARG A 31 -4.53 4.70 -3.28
CA ARG A 31 -3.18 4.12 -3.11
C ARG A 31 -2.43 4.53 -1.85
N PHE A 32 -1.61 3.60 -1.39
CA PHE A 32 -0.53 3.82 -0.42
C PHE A 32 0.82 3.92 -1.11
N PHE A 33 1.69 4.75 -0.54
CA PHE A 33 3.09 4.86 -0.93
C PHE A 33 3.96 5.13 0.30
N PHE A 34 4.95 4.29 0.52
CA PHE A 34 5.90 4.41 1.63
C PHE A 34 7.32 4.30 1.12
N GLY A 35 8.19 5.15 1.64
CA GLY A 35 9.63 5.14 1.37
C GLY A 35 10.42 5.17 2.67
N CYS A 36 11.51 4.41 2.73
CA CYS A 36 12.47 4.50 3.82
C CYS A 36 13.89 4.24 3.31
N HIS A 37 14.87 4.74 4.05
CA HIS A 37 16.27 4.55 3.76
C HIS A 37 17.08 4.53 5.05
N ASN A 38 18.26 3.92 5.01
CA ASN A 38 19.21 4.06 6.09
C ASN A 38 19.95 5.40 6.02
N THR A 39 20.57 5.77 7.14
CA THR A 39 21.35 7.01 7.28
C THR A 39 22.59 7.04 6.39
N GLU A 40 23.14 5.86 6.06
CA GLU A 40 24.34 5.74 5.24
C GLU A 40 24.06 5.84 3.73
N GLY A 41 22.79 5.84 3.30
CA GLY A 41 22.40 5.89 1.88
C GLY A 41 22.70 4.61 1.09
N THR A 42 23.02 3.51 1.77
CA THR A 42 23.32 2.21 1.16
C THR A 42 22.10 1.31 1.04
N LEU A 43 21.01 1.60 1.74
CA LEU A 43 19.75 0.87 1.69
C LEU A 43 18.59 1.83 1.47
N HIS A 44 17.77 1.56 0.47
CA HIS A 44 16.54 2.29 0.18
C HIS A 44 15.43 1.31 -0.13
N LEU A 45 14.23 1.53 0.39
CA LEU A 45 13.04 0.76 0.11
C LEU A 45 11.89 1.69 -0.26
N MET A 46 11.16 1.33 -1.31
CA MET A 46 9.87 1.91 -1.66
C MET A 46 8.86 0.78 -1.73
N ALA A 47 7.70 0.96 -1.13
CA ALA A 47 6.60 0.04 -1.22
C ALA A 47 5.31 0.79 -1.50
N GLY A 48 4.42 0.19 -2.27
CA GLY A 48 3.12 0.76 -2.53
C GLY A 48 2.09 -0.31 -2.83
N LEU A 49 0.83 0.06 -2.62
CA LEU A 49 -0.34 -0.75 -2.92
C LEU A 49 -1.42 0.16 -3.44
N GLY A 50 -2.12 -0.27 -4.49
CA GLY A 50 -3.18 0.50 -5.11
C GLY A 50 -4.37 -0.34 -5.52
N THR A 51 -5.55 0.23 -5.39
CA THR A 51 -6.80 -0.34 -5.90
C THR A 51 -7.22 0.35 -7.18
N TYR A 52 -7.76 -0.44 -8.11
CA TYR A 52 -8.32 0.02 -9.39
C TYR A 52 -9.71 -0.63 -9.56
N PRO A 53 -10.77 -0.08 -8.92
CA PRO A 53 -12.08 -0.73 -8.87
C PRO A 53 -12.73 -0.91 -10.24
N ASN A 54 -12.61 0.07 -11.13
CA ASN A 54 -13.20 0.04 -12.48
C ASN A 54 -12.64 -1.07 -13.39
N VAL A 55 -11.48 -1.63 -13.06
CA VAL A 55 -10.88 -2.78 -13.77
C VAL A 55 -10.69 -4.01 -12.87
N ASN A 56 -11.22 -3.98 -11.64
CA ASN A 56 -11.19 -5.06 -10.67
C ASN A 56 -9.77 -5.59 -10.35
N VAL A 57 -8.82 -4.67 -10.14
CA VAL A 57 -7.42 -5.00 -9.82
C VAL A 57 -6.96 -4.33 -8.53
N MET A 58 -6.13 -5.03 -7.77
CA MET A 58 -5.27 -4.47 -6.75
C MET A 58 -3.82 -4.84 -7.06
N ASP A 59 -2.97 -3.84 -7.20
CA ASP A 59 -1.54 -4.02 -7.48
C ASP A 59 -0.70 -3.53 -6.31
N GLY A 60 0.46 -4.16 -6.11
CA GLY A 60 1.42 -3.74 -5.11
C GLY A 60 2.85 -4.01 -5.55
N PHE A 61 3.77 -3.32 -4.90
CA PHE A 61 5.19 -3.48 -5.16
C PHE A 61 6.03 -3.27 -3.91
N VAL A 62 7.21 -3.89 -3.92
CA VAL A 62 8.33 -3.58 -3.03
C VAL A 62 9.58 -3.46 -3.90
N CYS A 63 10.20 -2.30 -3.88
CA CYS A 63 11.47 -2.00 -4.56
C CYS A 63 12.52 -1.76 -3.48
N VAL A 64 13.54 -2.61 -3.40
CA VAL A 64 14.64 -2.47 -2.44
C VAL A 64 15.96 -2.34 -3.18
N ARG A 65 16.74 -1.30 -2.85
CA ARG A 65 18.09 -1.07 -3.35
C ARG A 65 19.07 -1.20 -2.20
N ARG A 66 20.04 -2.11 -2.32
CA ARG A 66 21.15 -2.28 -1.37
C ARG A 66 22.47 -2.14 -2.13
N ASN A 67 23.24 -1.11 -1.82
CA ASN A 67 24.35 -0.66 -2.67
C ASN A 67 23.88 -0.62 -4.13
N ASP A 68 24.64 -1.08 -5.09
CA ASP A 68 24.32 -0.84 -6.50
C ASP A 68 23.28 -1.82 -7.09
N VAL A 69 22.67 -2.67 -6.25
CA VAL A 69 21.71 -3.69 -6.69
C VAL A 69 20.31 -3.32 -6.21
N GLN A 70 19.39 -3.19 -7.17
CA GLN A 70 17.95 -3.04 -6.92
C GLN A 70 17.22 -4.35 -7.23
N ARG A 71 16.30 -4.74 -6.34
CA ARG A 71 15.37 -5.84 -6.54
C ARG A 71 13.94 -5.33 -6.41
N ASN A 72 13.08 -5.75 -7.32
CA ASN A 72 11.69 -5.32 -7.38
C ASN A 72 10.79 -6.54 -7.37
N ILE A 73 9.86 -6.57 -6.41
CA ILE A 73 8.75 -7.50 -6.39
C ILE A 73 7.50 -6.72 -6.79
N ARG A 74 6.72 -7.29 -7.69
CA ARG A 74 5.44 -6.76 -8.14
C ARG A 74 4.40 -7.86 -7.99
N LEU A 75 3.28 -7.54 -7.38
CA LEU A 75 2.20 -8.48 -7.14
C LEU A 75 0.89 -7.86 -7.60
N SER A 76 -0.05 -8.71 -7.99
CA SER A 76 -1.38 -8.30 -8.42
C SER A 76 -2.40 -9.34 -7.97
N ARG A 77 -3.61 -8.89 -7.66
CA ARG A 77 -4.78 -9.75 -7.45
C ARG A 77 -6.03 -9.09 -8.01
N HIS A 78 -7.08 -9.88 -8.21
CA HIS A 78 -8.42 -9.32 -8.38
C HIS A 78 -8.87 -8.62 -7.10
N LEU A 79 -9.47 -7.43 -7.24
CA LEU A 79 -9.96 -6.64 -6.11
C LEU A 79 -11.13 -7.32 -5.39
N GLN A 80 -12.04 -7.95 -6.15
CA GLN A 80 -13.22 -8.67 -5.66
C GLN A 80 -14.15 -7.79 -4.79
N ALA A 81 -14.30 -6.52 -5.15
CA ALA A 81 -15.11 -5.54 -4.42
C ALA A 81 -14.70 -5.31 -2.94
N ASP A 82 -13.57 -5.86 -2.49
CA ASP A 82 -13.03 -5.66 -1.14
C ASP A 82 -11.79 -4.77 -1.20
N ARG A 83 -12.04 -3.46 -1.14
CA ARG A 83 -11.03 -2.40 -1.09
C ARG A 83 -10.36 -2.27 0.28
N ALA A 84 -11.00 -2.76 1.34
CA ALA A 84 -10.47 -2.70 2.70
C ALA A 84 -9.42 -3.78 2.96
N ASN A 85 -9.49 -4.92 2.26
CA ASN A 85 -8.49 -5.96 2.32
C ASN A 85 -7.21 -5.57 1.56
N THR A 86 -6.24 -5.03 2.27
CA THR A 86 -4.97 -4.52 1.72
C THR A 86 -3.86 -5.59 1.64
N GLU A 87 -4.24 -6.83 1.31
CA GLU A 87 -3.33 -7.97 1.12
C GLU A 87 -3.25 -8.38 -0.36
N ILE A 88 -2.04 -8.66 -0.86
CA ILE A 88 -1.78 -9.19 -2.20
C ILE A 88 -0.75 -10.31 -2.09
N GLY A 89 -1.25 -11.55 -1.96
CA GLY A 89 -0.39 -12.70 -1.66
C GLY A 89 0.45 -12.42 -0.40
N PRO A 90 1.79 -12.49 -0.46
CA PRO A 90 2.65 -12.25 0.70
C PRO A 90 2.81 -10.77 1.11
N LEU A 91 2.35 -9.80 0.31
CA LEU A 91 2.47 -8.38 0.61
C LEU A 91 1.21 -7.86 1.31
N SER A 92 1.37 -7.13 2.42
CA SER A 92 0.26 -6.46 3.09
C SER A 92 0.63 -5.10 3.69
N PHE A 93 -0.36 -4.19 3.69
CA PHE A 93 -0.28 -2.88 4.33
C PHE A 93 -1.34 -2.81 5.42
N LYS A 94 -0.98 -2.45 6.65
CA LYS A 94 -1.90 -2.48 7.80
C LYS A 94 -1.90 -1.12 8.50
N VAL A 95 -3.08 -0.57 8.71
CA VAL A 95 -3.29 0.51 9.68
C VAL A 95 -3.20 -0.11 11.07
N LEU A 96 -2.14 0.20 11.82
CA LEU A 96 -1.94 -0.31 13.18
C LEU A 96 -2.56 0.62 14.23
N GLU A 97 -2.46 1.92 14.00
CA GLU A 97 -3.11 2.99 14.75
C GLU A 97 -3.46 4.08 13.74
N PRO A 98 -4.75 4.34 13.45
CA PRO A 98 -5.13 5.32 12.45
C PRO A 98 -4.46 6.68 12.68
N LEU A 99 -4.06 7.30 11.58
CA LEU A 99 -3.38 8.59 11.50
C LEU A 99 -2.02 8.64 12.20
N LYS A 100 -1.42 7.48 12.53
CA LYS A 100 -0.16 7.46 13.30
C LYS A 100 0.76 6.28 13.03
N ARG A 101 0.26 5.04 12.96
CA ARG A 101 1.11 3.84 12.86
C ARG A 101 0.64 2.91 11.76
N TRP A 102 1.60 2.45 10.99
CA TRP A 102 1.40 1.64 9.81
C TRP A 102 2.39 0.49 9.76
N GLY A 103 1.94 -0.69 9.36
CA GLY A 103 2.76 -1.87 9.14
C GLY A 103 2.82 -2.23 7.66
N ILE A 104 4.00 -2.57 7.16
CA ILE A 104 4.24 -3.03 5.79
C ILE A 104 5.00 -4.34 5.87
N TYR A 105 4.36 -5.40 5.39
CA TYR A 105 4.87 -6.76 5.53
C TYR A 105 4.98 -7.42 4.16
N LEU A 106 6.11 -8.06 3.92
CA LEU A 106 6.31 -8.99 2.81
C LEU A 106 6.79 -10.30 3.42
N GLY A 107 5.89 -11.29 3.43
CA GLY A 107 6.17 -12.64 3.94
C GLY A 107 6.93 -13.50 2.92
N ASP A 108 6.94 -14.81 3.20
CA ASP A 108 7.65 -15.80 2.39
C ASP A 108 7.23 -15.77 0.92
N ASN A 109 8.22 -15.85 0.03
CA ASN A 109 8.05 -15.83 -1.41
C ASN A 109 9.27 -16.45 -2.11
N ASP A 110 9.12 -16.71 -3.41
CA ASP A 110 10.14 -17.37 -4.24
C ASP A 110 11.38 -16.50 -4.53
N HIS A 111 11.49 -15.30 -3.97
CA HIS A 111 12.52 -14.32 -4.30
C HIS A 111 13.49 -14.02 -3.15
N ASP A 112 13.36 -14.71 -2.00
CA ASP A 112 14.24 -14.56 -0.83
C ASP A 112 14.36 -13.09 -0.35
N ILE A 113 13.25 -12.35 -0.45
CA ILE A 113 13.15 -10.96 0.04
C ILE A 113 11.96 -10.90 1.00
N GLY A 114 12.24 -10.61 2.27
CA GLY A 114 11.22 -10.33 3.27
C GLY A 114 11.27 -8.89 3.75
N CYS A 115 10.15 -8.41 4.29
CA CYS A 115 10.04 -7.08 4.87
C CYS A 115 9.08 -7.10 6.07
N SER A 116 9.46 -6.42 7.15
CA SER A 116 8.58 -6.10 8.27
C SER A 116 8.96 -4.71 8.76
N ILE A 117 8.23 -3.70 8.29
CA ILE A 117 8.52 -2.29 8.58
C ILE A 117 7.31 -1.67 9.24
N GLU A 118 7.55 -0.95 10.34
CA GLU A 118 6.55 -0.09 10.94
C GLU A 118 6.91 1.39 10.73
N PHE A 119 5.99 2.13 10.14
CA PHE A 119 6.03 3.58 10.13
C PHE A 119 5.35 4.12 11.38
N ASN A 120 6.01 5.06 12.05
CA ASN A 120 5.51 5.74 13.25
C ASN A 120 5.55 7.25 13.04
N GLY A 121 4.37 7.87 12.98
CA GLY A 121 4.20 9.32 12.86
C GLY A 121 4.84 10.05 14.03
N ARG A 122 5.62 11.08 13.72
CA ARG A 122 6.32 11.93 14.71
C ARG A 122 5.70 13.32 14.86
N VAL A 123 4.76 13.64 13.99
CA VAL A 123 4.06 14.93 13.92
C VAL A 123 2.56 14.65 13.77
N ALA A 124 1.75 15.65 14.09
CA ALA A 124 0.31 15.56 13.86
C ALA A 124 0.01 15.43 12.35
N PRO A 125 -1.07 14.72 11.97
CA PRO A 125 -1.58 14.66 10.60
C PRO A 125 -1.96 16.04 10.05
#